data_AF-A0AAY4DLE1-F1
#
_entry.id   AF-A0AAY4DLE1-F1
#
_cell.length_a   1.000
_cell.length_b   1.000
_cell.length_c   1.000
_cell.angle_alpha   90.00
_cell.angle_beta   90.00
_cell.angle_gamma   90.00
#
_symmetry.space_group_name_H-M   'P 1'
#
loop_
_entity.id
_entity.type
_entity.pdbx_description
1 polymer ?
#
loop_
_entity_poly.entity_id
_entity_poly.type
_entity_poly.pdbx_seq_one_letter_code
_entity_poly.pdbx_strand_id
1 'polypeptide(L)'
;QLSSVLDRSSDSESVEPEGNQYQGSSGEELSGQQKDKGEAKSSLPAVQGLVPIFHKDSEYIQHLEEEVKFCKEELLEMKQRIRVVVVENEKLHQQLKTKLEEETLKDYTILDGTVSYIFGRKLLDRVGRTQKQLRNDSSEKLKEINQAQLKTLESQVISLKKDLATSQKECEEVKVRLRHKEMMAAVGSEQRVGGLCLKCAQHEAVLAGTHCNVPIQAITKERDELSVMLQSLRTCLHEAEQREWAASQQVKQAMVVAEEANLEKTRAEVLCEQAHRELARQRERRQEEMNAQQKKILQARHAEREEAKKEKEELAQSMRGLTQRVGELDALVAQADREKSSLTGQLQEAYRKLTTQEEEGNKICGELRYLLSQAQLKRSEAERELRDFSSRNARQLELAEQEVEKLGAELSVCRQRLEEAQKATSRAQAEAVGLEERLGRAEHQLHLTRQEREKWERCRREDVAALTFQAQQRELHLAEKLQQMESQHEQRVGEADALLSSQNSLIGKLNVEGRHLLEELETSRAKVNQLDQQRSQLQESVEKLRIRCLEMDEECVQHGRMHQRMKSRLQQLDQHSQASGEQIVELLRRQTQLMEERAALLEEARTLQAGRRLEAD
;
A
#
# COMPACT_ATOMS: atom_id res chain seq x y z
N GLN A 1 -65.09 11.77 -0.06
CA GLN A 1 -64.42 12.90 0.63
C GLN A 1 -62.97 12.84 0.19
N LEU A 2 -62.53 13.55 -0.86
CA LEU A 2 -62.36 15.01 -1.05
C LEU A 2 -61.02 15.56 -0.49
N SER A 3 -60.24 16.13 -1.41
CA SER A 3 -59.34 17.29 -1.25
C SER A 3 -57.95 17.16 -0.59
N SER A 4 -56.92 16.96 -1.42
CA SER A 4 -55.62 17.68 -1.48
C SER A 4 -54.83 17.11 -2.67
N VAL A 5 -54.22 17.84 -3.62
CA VAL A 5 -53.96 19.28 -3.86
C VAL A 5 -52.89 19.91 -2.94
N LEU A 6 -51.60 19.81 -3.32
CA LEU A 6 -50.79 20.91 -3.90
C LEU A 6 -49.32 20.51 -4.21
N ASP A 7 -48.76 21.16 -5.23
CA ASP A 7 -47.37 21.62 -5.45
C ASP A 7 -46.15 20.73 -5.18
N ARG A 8 -45.66 20.08 -6.25
CA ARG A 8 -44.25 20.06 -6.73
C ARG A 8 -44.28 20.00 -8.27
N SER A 9 -43.31 20.52 -9.03
CA SER A 9 -42.01 21.11 -8.69
C SER A 9 -41.77 22.46 -9.40
N SER A 10 -40.81 23.22 -8.89
CA SER A 10 -40.18 24.34 -9.59
C SER A 10 -38.72 23.98 -9.82
N ASP A 11 -38.31 23.84 -11.08
CA ASP A 11 -36.91 23.68 -11.46
C ASP A 11 -36.63 24.63 -12.63
N SER A 12 -35.68 25.54 -12.43
CA SER A 12 -35.34 26.62 -13.36
C SER A 12 -33.88 26.48 -13.78
N GLU A 13 -33.63 25.71 -14.83
CA GLU A 13 -32.28 25.56 -15.38
C GLU A 13 -31.88 26.77 -16.22
N SER A 14 -30.79 27.41 -15.79
CA SER A 14 -30.16 28.52 -16.52
C SER A 14 -29.25 27.96 -17.60
N VAL A 15 -29.35 28.48 -18.83
CA VAL A 15 -28.42 28.13 -19.92
C VAL A 15 -27.74 29.41 -20.40
N GLU A 16 -26.41 29.42 -20.39
CA GLU A 16 -25.58 30.56 -20.80
C GLU A 16 -25.50 30.69 -22.33
N PRO A 17 -25.28 31.90 -22.88
CA PRO A 17 -25.20 32.11 -24.32
C PRO A 17 -23.78 31.88 -24.87
N GLU A 18 -23.58 30.81 -25.65
CA GLU A 18 -22.35 30.62 -26.42
C GLU A 18 -22.22 31.68 -27.54
N GLY A 19 -21.19 32.52 -27.44
CA GLY A 19 -20.88 33.55 -28.45
C GLY A 19 -20.02 33.01 -29.59
N ASN A 20 -20.64 32.72 -30.74
CA ASN A 20 -19.90 32.24 -31.91
C ASN A 20 -19.22 33.37 -32.69
N GLN A 21 -17.90 33.24 -32.90
CA GLN A 21 -17.08 34.21 -33.62
C GLN A 21 -17.15 33.98 -35.14
N TYR A 22 -17.54 35.01 -35.91
CA TYR A 22 -17.35 35.00 -37.36
C TYR A 22 -15.92 35.45 -37.71
N GLN A 23 -15.06 34.48 -38.03
CA GLN A 23 -13.81 34.77 -38.73
C GLN A 23 -14.09 34.90 -40.23
N GLY A 24 -13.80 36.07 -40.80
CA GLY A 24 -13.73 36.24 -42.25
C GLY A 24 -12.42 35.66 -42.79
N SER A 25 -12.48 35.04 -43.97
CA SER A 25 -11.30 34.66 -44.76
C SER A 25 -11.42 35.25 -46.16
N SER A 26 -10.29 35.67 -46.73
CA SER A 26 -10.26 36.64 -47.82
C SER A 26 -9.68 36.10 -49.12
N GLY A 27 -10.48 36.19 -50.19
CA GLY A 27 -10.01 36.45 -51.56
C GLY A 27 -9.41 35.27 -52.35
N GLU A 28 -9.84 35.16 -53.60
CA GLU A 28 -8.97 34.81 -54.72
C GLU A 28 -9.49 35.51 -55.98
N GLU A 29 -8.57 36.01 -56.83
CA GLU A 29 -8.90 36.83 -58.01
C GLU A 29 -8.95 35.99 -59.30
N LEU A 30 -9.82 36.36 -60.25
CA LEU A 30 -9.61 36.05 -61.67
C LEU A 30 -9.92 37.26 -62.56
N SER A 31 -8.96 37.62 -63.40
CA SER A 31 -8.95 38.83 -64.26
C SER A 31 -9.66 38.63 -65.60
N GLY A 32 -10.20 39.70 -66.22
CA GLY A 32 -11.05 39.57 -67.43
C GLY A 32 -11.06 40.70 -68.47
N GLN A 33 -10.04 41.56 -68.56
CA GLN A 33 -9.72 42.50 -69.68
C GLN A 33 -10.86 43.28 -70.40
N GLN A 34 -10.74 44.61 -70.41
CA GLN A 34 -10.68 45.35 -71.69
C GLN A 34 -9.89 46.65 -71.56
N LYS A 35 -9.38 47.18 -72.69
CA LYS A 35 -8.55 48.39 -72.77
C LYS A 35 -9.35 49.53 -73.38
N ASP A 36 -9.02 50.77 -73.02
CA ASP A 36 -8.65 51.75 -74.04
C ASP A 36 -7.64 52.79 -73.52
N LYS A 37 -7.10 53.64 -74.42
CA LYS A 37 -6.10 54.68 -74.13
C LYS A 37 -6.68 56.09 -74.20
N GLY A 38 -6.20 56.97 -73.32
CA GLY A 38 -6.35 58.43 -73.45
C GLY A 38 -5.44 59.18 -72.47
N GLU A 39 -4.66 60.13 -72.97
CA GLU A 39 -3.78 60.99 -72.14
C GLU A 39 -4.38 62.40 -71.93
N ALA A 40 -3.75 63.15 -71.02
CA ALA A 40 -3.74 64.62 -70.94
C ALA A 40 -4.86 65.39 -70.18
N LYS A 41 -4.63 65.50 -68.85
CA LYS A 41 -4.64 66.75 -68.04
C LYS A 41 -5.96 67.51 -67.75
N SER A 42 -5.89 68.29 -66.65
CA SER A 42 -6.85 69.32 -66.18
C SER A 42 -8.32 68.89 -66.04
N SER A 43 -8.84 68.56 -64.86
CA SER A 43 -8.86 69.45 -63.69
C SER A 43 -9.33 68.69 -62.43
N LEU A 44 -8.79 69.04 -61.25
CA LEU A 44 -9.42 68.67 -59.98
C LEU A 44 -10.66 69.56 -59.78
N PRO A 45 -11.84 69.01 -59.45
CA PRO A 45 -12.97 69.83 -59.01
C PRO A 45 -12.55 70.63 -57.77
N ALA A 46 -12.79 71.94 -57.78
CA ALA A 46 -12.57 72.77 -56.59
C ALA A 46 -13.42 72.24 -55.43
N VAL A 47 -12.87 72.21 -54.22
CA VAL A 47 -13.48 71.52 -53.05
C VAL A 47 -14.91 72.01 -52.76
N GLN A 48 -15.22 73.28 -53.02
CA GLN A 48 -16.57 73.85 -52.94
C GLN A 48 -17.61 73.11 -53.80
N GLY A 49 -17.23 72.52 -54.94
CA GLY A 49 -18.14 71.79 -55.82
C GLY A 49 -18.56 70.41 -55.29
N LEU A 50 -17.80 69.83 -54.37
CA LEU A 50 -18.13 68.55 -53.73
C LEU A 50 -19.08 68.72 -52.53
N VAL A 51 -19.09 69.88 -51.87
CA VAL A 51 -19.90 70.11 -50.66
C VAL A 51 -21.41 69.89 -50.90
N PRO A 52 -22.03 70.40 -52.00
CA PRO A 52 -23.45 70.14 -52.28
C PRO A 52 -23.75 68.69 -52.70
N ILE A 53 -22.74 67.96 -53.16
CA ILE A 53 -22.86 66.54 -53.51
C ILE A 53 -22.84 65.73 -52.21
N PHE A 54 -21.86 65.94 -51.32
CA PHE A 54 -21.82 65.30 -50.01
C PHE A 54 -23.05 65.61 -49.14
N HIS A 55 -23.67 66.79 -49.25
CA HIS A 55 -24.94 67.07 -48.57
C HIS A 55 -26.07 66.22 -49.14
N LYS A 56 -26.21 66.12 -50.47
CA LYS A 56 -27.23 65.26 -51.10
C LYS A 56 -27.00 63.77 -50.85
N ASP A 57 -25.75 63.33 -50.85
CA ASP A 57 -25.39 61.95 -50.52
C ASP A 57 -25.70 61.67 -49.04
N SER A 58 -25.48 62.63 -48.14
CA SER A 58 -25.87 62.54 -46.73
C SER A 58 -27.40 62.56 -46.53
N GLU A 59 -28.14 63.40 -47.27
CA GLU A 59 -29.60 63.43 -47.28
C GLU A 59 -30.17 62.09 -47.79
N TYR A 60 -29.57 61.51 -48.82
CA TYR A 60 -29.96 60.21 -49.39
C TYR A 60 -29.59 59.03 -48.46
N ILE A 61 -28.42 59.07 -47.81
CA ILE A 61 -28.05 58.10 -46.76
C ILE A 61 -29.04 58.19 -45.60
N GLN A 62 -29.36 59.40 -45.13
CA GLN A 62 -30.33 59.58 -44.05
C GLN A 62 -31.72 59.07 -44.44
N HIS A 63 -32.18 59.32 -45.68
CA HIS A 63 -33.44 58.76 -46.20
C HIS A 63 -33.43 57.22 -46.19
N LEU A 64 -32.33 56.60 -46.64
CA LEU A 64 -32.17 55.14 -46.61
C LEU A 64 -32.11 54.60 -45.17
N GLU A 65 -31.50 55.31 -44.24
CA GLU A 65 -31.48 54.96 -42.81
C GLU A 65 -32.88 55.07 -42.18
N GLU A 66 -33.67 56.08 -42.56
CA GLU A 66 -35.06 56.26 -42.15
C GLU A 66 -35.99 55.18 -42.75
N GLU A 67 -35.83 54.81 -44.03
CA GLU A 67 -36.53 53.69 -44.66
C GLU A 67 -36.16 52.33 -44.04
N VAL A 68 -34.87 52.09 -43.76
CA VAL A 68 -34.40 50.88 -43.09
C VAL A 68 -34.88 50.82 -41.65
N LYS A 69 -35.00 51.96 -40.96
CA LYS A 69 -35.61 52.06 -39.63
C LYS A 69 -37.10 51.75 -39.67
N PHE A 70 -37.85 52.36 -40.60
CA PHE A 70 -39.27 52.07 -40.81
C PHE A 70 -39.53 50.59 -41.10
N CYS A 71 -38.75 49.98 -42.00
CA CYS A 71 -38.81 48.54 -42.28
C CYS A 71 -38.51 47.67 -41.04
N LYS A 72 -37.60 48.08 -40.16
CA LYS A 72 -37.34 47.37 -38.88
C LYS A 72 -38.50 47.50 -37.90
N GLU A 73 -39.14 48.67 -37.84
CA GLU A 73 -40.29 48.95 -36.96
C GLU A 73 -41.54 48.16 -37.43
N GLU A 74 -41.86 48.18 -38.73
CA GLU A 74 -42.91 47.35 -39.34
C GLU A 74 -42.67 45.84 -39.14
N LEU A 75 -41.42 45.36 -39.32
CA LEU A 75 -41.09 43.94 -39.07
C LEU A 75 -41.20 43.56 -37.59
N LEU A 76 -40.90 44.49 -36.67
CA LEU A 76 -41.11 44.29 -35.24
C LEU A 76 -42.60 44.25 -34.89
N GLU A 77 -43.43 45.13 -35.47
CA GLU A 77 -44.88 45.08 -35.22
C GLU A 77 -45.52 43.84 -35.86
N MET A 78 -45.12 43.46 -37.07
CA MET A 78 -45.56 42.21 -37.71
C MET A 78 -45.20 40.99 -36.86
N LYS A 79 -43.98 40.93 -36.31
CA LYS A 79 -43.54 39.90 -35.35
C LYS A 79 -44.39 39.91 -34.08
N GLN A 80 -44.81 41.08 -33.59
CA GLN A 80 -45.70 41.22 -32.44
C GLN A 80 -47.11 40.70 -32.75
N ARG A 81 -47.67 41.07 -33.91
CA ARG A 81 -48.98 40.59 -34.41
C ARG A 81 -48.98 39.05 -34.58
N ILE A 82 -47.93 38.49 -35.19
CA ILE A 82 -47.74 37.04 -35.34
C ILE A 82 -47.70 36.34 -33.97
N ARG A 83 -46.99 36.89 -32.98
CA ARG A 83 -46.96 36.34 -31.61
C ARG A 83 -48.35 36.28 -30.96
N VAL A 84 -49.17 37.31 -31.13
CA VAL A 84 -50.56 37.29 -30.64
C VAL A 84 -51.36 36.18 -31.32
N VAL A 85 -51.27 36.04 -32.65
CA VAL A 85 -51.96 35.00 -33.42
C VAL A 85 -51.48 33.58 -33.05
N VAL A 86 -50.20 33.40 -32.70
CA VAL A 86 -49.66 32.12 -32.21
C VAL A 86 -50.23 31.79 -30.82
N VAL A 87 -50.16 32.72 -29.86
CA VAL A 87 -50.70 32.51 -28.50
C VAL A 87 -52.23 32.29 -28.53
N GLU A 88 -52.95 32.97 -29.42
CA GLU A 88 -54.38 32.74 -29.62
C GLU A 88 -54.66 31.37 -30.27
N ASN A 89 -53.84 30.93 -31.23
CA ASN A 89 -53.92 29.57 -31.76
C ASN A 89 -53.62 28.51 -30.70
N GLU A 90 -52.58 28.67 -29.87
CA GLU A 90 -52.25 27.76 -28.77
C GLU A 90 -53.41 27.67 -27.78
N LYS A 91 -54.00 28.81 -27.40
CA LYS A 91 -55.18 28.89 -26.55
C LYS A 91 -56.41 28.22 -27.18
N LEU A 92 -56.62 28.37 -28.49
CA LEU A 92 -57.71 27.69 -29.21
C LEU A 92 -57.47 26.17 -29.30
N HIS A 93 -56.23 25.72 -29.53
CA HIS A 93 -55.87 24.30 -29.50
C HIS A 93 -56.05 23.70 -28.10
N GLN A 94 -55.69 24.43 -27.04
CA GLN A 94 -55.96 24.03 -25.66
C GLN A 94 -57.47 23.93 -25.40
N GLN A 95 -58.27 24.92 -25.81
CA GLN A 95 -59.72 24.88 -25.66
C GLN A 95 -60.40 23.77 -26.48
N LEU A 96 -59.87 23.42 -27.65
CA LEU A 96 -60.34 22.27 -28.44
C LEU A 96 -59.96 20.95 -27.77
N LYS A 97 -58.75 20.86 -27.21
CA LYS A 97 -58.29 19.70 -26.44
C LYS A 97 -59.13 19.48 -25.18
N THR A 98 -59.36 20.51 -24.36
CA THR A 98 -60.19 20.38 -23.15
C THR A 98 -61.64 20.07 -23.49
N LYS A 99 -62.19 20.58 -24.61
CA LYS A 99 -63.53 20.17 -25.08
C LYS A 99 -63.58 18.71 -25.52
N LEU A 100 -62.55 18.21 -26.20
CA LEU A 100 -62.44 16.79 -26.56
C LEU A 100 -62.28 15.90 -25.33
N GLU A 101 -61.54 16.35 -24.31
CA GLU A 101 -61.40 15.67 -23.02
C GLU A 101 -62.73 15.68 -22.24
N GLU A 102 -63.48 16.79 -22.25
CA GLU A 102 -64.83 16.85 -21.71
C GLU A 102 -65.83 15.95 -22.46
N GLU A 103 -65.78 15.88 -23.79
CA GLU A 103 -66.65 15.02 -24.60
C GLU A 103 -66.33 13.54 -24.40
N THR A 104 -65.04 13.18 -24.32
CA THR A 104 -64.64 11.81 -24.00
C THR A 104 -64.97 11.42 -22.55
N LEU A 105 -64.89 12.34 -21.58
CA LEU A 105 -65.37 12.11 -20.21
C LEU A 105 -66.91 11.93 -20.14
N LYS A 106 -67.67 12.65 -20.97
CA LYS A 106 -69.13 12.48 -21.09
C LYS A 106 -69.48 11.11 -21.67
N ASP A 107 -68.80 10.67 -22.74
CA ASP A 107 -68.97 9.31 -23.28
C ASP A 107 -68.48 8.23 -22.28
N TYR A 108 -67.41 8.47 -21.50
CA TYR A 108 -66.93 7.56 -20.43
C TYR A 108 -67.92 7.34 -19.27
N THR A 109 -68.96 8.15 -19.16
CA THR A 109 -70.04 7.93 -18.18
C THR A 109 -71.02 6.84 -18.64
N ILE A 110 -70.85 6.30 -19.87
CA ILE A 110 -71.70 5.26 -20.45
C ILE A 110 -70.83 4.10 -20.99
N LEU A 111 -71.02 2.93 -20.39
CA LEU A 111 -70.34 1.64 -20.61
C LEU A 111 -68.93 1.48 -20.04
N ASP A 112 -68.88 0.72 -18.94
CA ASP A 112 -67.76 -0.11 -18.52
C ASP A 112 -67.45 -1.23 -19.54
N GLY A 113 -66.27 -1.83 -19.45
CA GLY A 113 -66.04 -3.22 -19.85
C GLY A 113 -66.01 -3.55 -21.36
N THR A 114 -64.83 -3.39 -21.96
CA THR A 114 -64.37 -4.10 -23.19
C THR A 114 -64.76 -3.51 -24.57
N VAL A 115 -63.93 -3.82 -25.57
CA VAL A 115 -64.08 -3.57 -27.03
C VAL A 115 -63.62 -2.19 -27.55
N SER A 116 -62.32 -1.91 -27.36
CA SER A 116 -61.59 -0.80 -27.99
C SER A 116 -61.69 -0.75 -29.53
N TYR A 117 -61.86 -1.91 -30.19
CA TYR A 117 -61.83 -2.03 -31.66
C TYR A 117 -63.10 -1.58 -32.42
N ILE A 118 -64.21 -1.27 -31.73
CA ILE A 118 -65.45 -0.78 -32.37
C ILE A 118 -65.55 0.75 -32.37
N PHE A 119 -64.85 1.43 -31.46
CA PHE A 119 -65.05 2.86 -31.20
C PHE A 119 -64.67 3.75 -32.40
N GLY A 120 -63.48 3.55 -32.98
CA GLY A 120 -63.00 4.35 -34.12
C GLY A 120 -63.91 4.29 -35.35
N ARG A 121 -64.56 3.14 -35.61
CA ARG A 121 -65.50 2.98 -36.73
C ARG A 121 -66.83 3.71 -36.48
N LYS A 122 -67.30 3.76 -35.23
CA LYS A 122 -68.51 4.54 -34.85
C LYS A 122 -68.24 6.05 -34.81
N LEU A 123 -67.02 6.48 -34.47
CA LEU A 123 -66.67 7.90 -34.42
C LEU A 123 -66.66 8.52 -35.83
N LEU A 124 -66.02 7.85 -36.80
CA LEU A 124 -66.05 8.27 -38.21
C LEU A 124 -67.49 8.36 -38.75
N ASP A 125 -68.34 7.39 -38.37
CA ASP A 125 -69.76 7.36 -38.75
C ASP A 125 -70.56 8.51 -38.12
N ARG A 126 -70.26 8.92 -36.87
CA ARG A 126 -70.88 10.08 -36.21
C ARG A 126 -70.43 11.42 -36.85
N VAL A 127 -69.14 11.58 -37.16
CA VAL A 127 -68.60 12.77 -37.84
C VAL A 127 -69.16 12.87 -39.27
N GLY A 128 -69.16 11.76 -40.01
CA GLY A 128 -69.77 11.70 -41.35
C GLY A 128 -71.27 11.99 -41.35
N ARG A 129 -72.02 11.52 -40.34
CA ARG A 129 -73.44 11.86 -40.18
C ARG A 129 -73.65 13.34 -39.85
N THR A 130 -72.94 13.90 -38.87
CA THR A 130 -73.11 15.32 -38.47
C THR A 130 -72.71 16.29 -39.57
N GLN A 131 -71.62 16.03 -40.31
CA GLN A 131 -71.23 16.84 -41.47
C GLN A 131 -72.27 16.74 -42.61
N LYS A 132 -72.87 15.56 -42.81
CA LYS A 132 -73.97 15.35 -43.77
C LYS A 132 -75.28 15.99 -43.31
N GLN A 133 -75.54 16.04 -42.00
CA GLN A 133 -76.66 16.75 -41.37
C GLN A 133 -76.53 18.25 -41.68
N LEU A 134 -75.43 18.89 -41.30
CA LEU A 134 -75.16 20.31 -41.55
C LEU A 134 -75.25 20.68 -43.04
N ARG A 135 -74.81 19.79 -43.94
CA ARG A 135 -74.94 19.97 -45.40
C ARG A 135 -76.38 19.81 -45.91
N ASN A 136 -77.19 18.97 -45.26
CA ASN A 136 -78.61 18.85 -45.57
C ASN A 136 -79.40 20.04 -45.01
N ASP A 137 -79.20 20.41 -43.75
CA ASP A 137 -79.89 21.53 -43.09
C ASP A 137 -79.65 22.87 -43.81
N SER A 138 -78.44 23.09 -44.31
CA SER A 138 -78.10 24.25 -45.15
C SER A 138 -78.70 24.16 -46.56
N SER A 139 -78.77 22.96 -47.16
CA SER A 139 -79.47 22.72 -48.42
C SER A 139 -80.98 22.95 -48.30
N GLU A 140 -81.60 22.56 -47.19
CA GLU A 140 -83.03 22.73 -46.94
C GLU A 140 -83.40 24.17 -46.67
N LYS A 141 -82.63 24.90 -45.85
CA LYS A 141 -82.78 26.37 -45.72
C LYS A 141 -82.61 27.09 -47.06
N LEU A 142 -81.70 26.64 -47.92
CA LEU A 142 -81.57 27.20 -49.27
C LEU A 142 -82.79 26.90 -50.14
N LYS A 143 -83.38 25.70 -50.05
CA LYS A 143 -84.63 25.35 -50.75
C LYS A 143 -85.81 26.19 -50.24
N GLU A 144 -85.94 26.40 -48.93
CA GLU A 144 -86.99 27.24 -48.32
C GLU A 144 -86.92 28.68 -48.84
N ILE A 145 -85.72 29.28 -48.86
CA ILE A 145 -85.49 30.63 -49.40
C ILE A 145 -85.87 30.68 -50.89
N ASN A 146 -85.38 29.74 -51.71
CA ASN A 146 -85.74 29.68 -53.14
C ASN A 146 -87.24 29.45 -53.35
N GLN A 147 -87.90 28.64 -52.51
CA GLN A 147 -89.34 28.38 -52.62
C GLN A 147 -90.18 29.58 -52.17
N ALA A 148 -89.71 30.37 -51.20
CA ALA A 148 -90.34 31.65 -50.83
C ALA A 148 -90.18 32.69 -51.95
N GLN A 149 -89.01 32.76 -52.58
CA GLN A 149 -88.76 33.61 -53.75
C GLN A 149 -89.65 33.21 -54.94
N LEU A 150 -89.77 31.91 -55.23
CA LEU A 150 -90.68 31.39 -56.27
C LEU A 150 -92.14 31.77 -55.99
N LYS A 151 -92.66 31.55 -54.78
CA LYS A 151 -94.03 31.97 -54.39
C LYS A 151 -94.25 33.49 -54.51
N THR A 152 -93.19 34.28 -54.29
CA THR A 152 -93.22 35.74 -54.47
C THR A 152 -93.30 36.13 -55.94
N LEU A 153 -92.51 35.48 -56.81
CA LEU A 153 -92.55 35.69 -58.27
C LEU A 153 -93.86 35.16 -58.88
N GLU A 154 -94.38 34.03 -58.41
CA GLU A 154 -95.67 33.48 -58.83
C GLU A 154 -96.83 34.41 -58.49
N SER A 155 -96.88 34.95 -57.27
CA SER A 155 -97.91 35.92 -56.87
C SER A 155 -97.80 37.24 -57.64
N GLN A 156 -96.58 37.73 -57.93
CA GLN A 156 -96.37 38.86 -58.84
C GLN A 156 -96.90 38.56 -60.25
N VAL A 157 -96.55 37.42 -60.85
CA VAL A 157 -97.06 37.00 -62.17
C VAL A 157 -98.58 36.84 -62.19
N ILE A 158 -99.19 36.37 -61.09
CA ILE A 158 -100.65 36.29 -60.95
C ILE A 158 -101.28 37.69 -60.88
N SER A 159 -100.69 38.64 -60.16
CA SER A 159 -101.17 40.04 -60.14
C SER A 159 -101.11 40.69 -61.52
N LEU A 160 -99.95 40.64 -62.20
CA LEU A 160 -99.77 41.19 -63.54
C LEU A 160 -100.71 40.57 -64.59
N LYS A 161 -101.02 39.27 -64.47
CA LYS A 161 -102.04 38.60 -65.31
C LYS A 161 -103.45 39.11 -65.02
N LYS A 162 -103.77 39.47 -63.78
CA LYS A 162 -105.06 40.03 -63.38
C LYS A 162 -105.22 41.46 -63.90
N ASP A 163 -104.17 42.27 -63.82
CA ASP A 163 -104.15 43.67 -64.28
C ASP A 163 -104.16 43.75 -65.82
N LEU A 164 -103.53 42.79 -66.51
CA LEU A 164 -103.68 42.60 -67.95
C LEU A 164 -105.12 42.21 -68.32
N ALA A 165 -105.78 41.37 -67.51
CA ALA A 165 -107.16 40.96 -67.77
C ALA A 165 -108.20 42.06 -67.50
N THR A 166 -107.95 43.01 -66.58
CA THR A 166 -108.80 44.20 -66.39
C THR A 166 -108.61 45.21 -67.52
N SER A 167 -107.36 45.56 -67.86
CA SER A 167 -107.08 46.48 -68.97
C SER A 167 -107.57 45.96 -70.33
N GLN A 168 -107.54 44.64 -70.56
CA GLN A 168 -108.18 44.03 -71.74
C GLN A 168 -109.70 44.22 -71.76
N LYS A 169 -110.40 44.04 -70.62
CA LYS A 169 -111.85 44.28 -70.53
C LYS A 169 -112.22 45.74 -70.76
N GLU A 170 -111.45 46.66 -70.19
CA GLU A 170 -111.61 48.11 -70.42
C GLU A 170 -111.46 48.46 -71.92
N CYS A 171 -110.50 47.84 -72.61
CA CYS A 171 -110.34 47.98 -74.06
C CYS A 171 -111.53 47.40 -74.86
N GLU A 172 -112.14 46.30 -74.42
CA GLU A 172 -113.34 45.75 -75.07
C GLU A 172 -114.58 46.60 -74.81
N GLU A 173 -114.77 47.11 -73.60
CA GLU A 173 -115.85 48.07 -73.31
C GLU A 173 -115.75 49.32 -74.18
N VAL A 174 -114.54 49.88 -74.35
CA VAL A 174 -114.33 51.04 -75.23
C VAL A 174 -114.66 50.70 -76.69
N LYS A 175 -114.31 49.49 -77.18
CA LYS A 175 -114.72 49.03 -78.52
C LYS A 175 -116.24 48.88 -78.67
N VAL A 176 -116.94 48.39 -77.65
CA VAL A 176 -118.42 48.28 -77.65
C VAL A 176 -119.06 49.68 -77.65
N ARG A 177 -118.56 50.60 -76.83
CA ARG A 177 -119.00 52.01 -76.79
C ARG A 177 -118.75 52.73 -78.12
N LEU A 178 -117.67 52.40 -78.84
CA LEU A 178 -117.40 52.93 -80.17
C LEU A 178 -118.41 52.40 -81.20
N ARG A 179 -118.59 51.07 -81.28
CA ARG A 179 -119.56 50.42 -82.18
C ARG A 179 -121.00 50.90 -81.97
N HIS A 180 -121.38 51.19 -80.73
CA HIS A 180 -122.69 51.76 -80.43
C HIS A 180 -122.85 53.19 -81.01
N LYS A 181 -121.80 54.02 -80.99
CA LYS A 181 -121.81 55.35 -81.64
C LYS A 181 -121.81 55.24 -83.17
N GLU A 182 -121.07 54.29 -83.73
CA GLU A 182 -121.05 54.02 -85.17
C GLU A 182 -122.44 53.57 -85.67
N MET A 183 -123.12 52.68 -84.95
CA MET A 183 -124.49 52.24 -85.24
C MET A 183 -125.50 53.40 -85.26
N MET A 184 -125.38 54.35 -84.31
CA MET A 184 -126.27 55.52 -84.21
C MET A 184 -126.03 56.58 -85.30
N ALA A 185 -124.89 56.54 -85.99
CA ALA A 185 -124.60 57.46 -87.10
C ALA A 185 -125.24 57.04 -88.43
N ALA A 186 -125.74 55.80 -88.55
CA ALA A 186 -126.15 55.20 -89.82
C ALA A 186 -127.66 55.36 -90.19
N VAL A 187 -128.44 56.12 -89.42
CA VAL A 187 -129.92 56.13 -89.49
C VAL A 187 -130.48 57.50 -90.00
N GLY A 188 -129.73 58.22 -90.84
CA GLY A 188 -129.90 59.68 -91.04
C GLY A 188 -130.02 60.28 -92.45
N SER A 189 -130.61 59.58 -93.44
CA SER A 189 -130.96 60.13 -94.80
C SER A 189 -131.85 59.12 -95.57
N GLU A 190 -133.13 59.36 -95.93
CA GLU A 190 -133.73 60.24 -96.98
C GLU A 190 -133.21 59.93 -98.43
N GLN A 191 -134.00 59.91 -99.55
CA GLN A 191 -135.24 60.65 -99.91
C GLN A 191 -136.04 60.06 -101.15
N ARG A 192 -137.36 59.73 -101.03
CA ARG A 192 -138.55 59.70 -102.00
C ARG A 192 -138.42 59.13 -103.47
N VAL A 193 -139.41 58.86 -104.36
CA VAL A 193 -140.88 59.14 -104.68
C VAL A 193 -141.44 57.97 -105.59
N GLY A 194 -142.72 57.63 -105.87
CA GLY A 194 -144.03 57.98 -105.26
C GLY A 194 -145.42 57.84 -106.02
N GLY A 195 -145.70 56.89 -106.97
CA GLY A 195 -147.11 56.58 -107.47
C GLY A 195 -147.35 56.62 -109.00
N LEU A 196 -148.51 56.31 -109.65
CA LEU A 196 -149.84 55.63 -109.45
C LEU A 196 -150.49 55.53 -110.90
N CYS A 197 -151.61 54.87 -111.29
CA CYS A 197 -152.45 53.69 -110.96
C CYS A 197 -153.70 53.75 -111.92
N LEU A 198 -154.47 52.67 -112.13
CA LEU A 198 -155.60 52.58 -113.09
C LEU A 198 -156.99 52.79 -112.46
N LYS A 199 -157.87 53.62 -113.07
CA LYS A 199 -159.37 53.50 -113.23
C LYS A 199 -160.12 54.85 -113.26
N CYS A 200 -160.28 55.46 -114.45
CA CYS A 200 -161.29 56.47 -114.85
C CYS A 200 -161.28 56.51 -116.40
N ALA A 201 -162.36 56.64 -117.16
CA ALA A 201 -163.81 56.52 -116.89
C ALA A 201 -164.53 56.01 -118.18
N GLN A 202 -165.84 55.74 -118.13
CA GLN A 202 -166.62 55.14 -119.25
C GLN A 202 -167.70 56.10 -119.78
N HIS A 203 -167.94 56.12 -121.11
CA HIS A 203 -169.14 56.45 -121.94
C HIS A 203 -168.64 56.37 -123.42
N GLU A 204 -169.39 56.11 -124.49
CA GLU A 204 -170.81 55.75 -124.73
C GLU A 204 -170.88 54.80 -125.96
N ALA A 205 -171.92 53.99 -126.17
CA ALA A 205 -173.09 54.20 -127.07
C ALA A 205 -172.76 54.90 -128.43
N VAL A 206 -172.98 54.32 -129.63
CA VAL A 206 -174.07 53.51 -130.20
C VAL A 206 -175.41 54.25 -130.29
N LEU A 207 -175.79 54.71 -131.49
CA LEU A 207 -177.14 54.54 -132.10
C LEU A 207 -177.27 55.19 -133.51
N ALA A 208 -178.38 54.82 -134.18
CA ALA A 208 -178.94 55.36 -135.44
C ALA A 208 -178.19 55.09 -136.79
N GLY A 209 -178.89 54.90 -137.92
CA GLY A 209 -180.35 54.78 -138.05
C GLY A 209 -180.97 55.13 -139.41
N THR A 210 -180.55 54.48 -140.50
CA THR A 210 -181.32 54.25 -141.75
C THR A 210 -182.12 55.38 -142.46
N HIS A 211 -181.85 55.52 -143.78
CA HIS A 211 -182.61 56.31 -144.78
C HIS A 211 -182.41 57.85 -144.75
N CYS A 212 -182.17 58.55 -145.87
CA CYS A 212 -181.95 58.12 -147.26
C CYS A 212 -181.08 59.10 -148.09
N ASN A 213 -180.59 58.61 -149.23
CA ASN A 213 -179.85 59.29 -150.33
C ASN A 213 -178.32 59.58 -150.20
N VAL A 214 -177.61 59.14 -151.26
CA VAL A 214 -176.21 59.41 -151.70
C VAL A 214 -175.02 58.88 -150.85
N PRO A 215 -174.26 57.86 -151.34
CA PRO A 215 -173.25 57.15 -150.55
C PRO A 215 -171.81 57.70 -150.70
N ILE A 216 -171.44 58.75 -149.94
CA ILE A 216 -170.04 59.23 -149.87
C ILE A 216 -169.51 59.38 -148.42
N GLN A 217 -170.36 59.77 -147.45
CA GLN A 217 -169.90 60.16 -146.11
C GLN A 217 -169.41 59.01 -145.20
N ALA A 218 -169.77 57.75 -145.46
CA ALA A 218 -169.31 56.61 -144.66
C ALA A 218 -167.80 56.38 -144.83
N ILE A 219 -167.33 56.36 -146.08
CA ILE A 219 -165.92 56.14 -146.45
C ILE A 219 -165.01 57.20 -145.81
N THR A 220 -165.49 58.45 -145.67
CA THR A 220 -164.73 59.50 -144.97
C THR A 220 -164.57 59.27 -143.47
N LYS A 221 -165.55 58.68 -142.77
CA LYS A 221 -165.40 58.33 -141.34
C LYS A 221 -164.42 57.19 -141.12
N GLU A 222 -164.57 56.10 -141.88
CA GLU A 222 -163.67 54.95 -141.79
C GLU A 222 -162.22 55.35 -142.12
N ARG A 223 -162.03 56.22 -143.13
CA ARG A 223 -160.74 56.87 -143.42
C ARG A 223 -160.20 57.62 -142.21
N ASP A 224 -161.01 58.41 -141.53
CA ASP A 224 -160.56 59.27 -140.43
C ASP A 224 -160.24 58.47 -139.16
N GLU A 225 -161.04 57.44 -138.86
CA GLU A 225 -160.78 56.48 -137.77
C GLU A 225 -159.50 55.67 -138.05
N LEU A 226 -159.31 55.18 -139.28
CA LEU A 226 -158.06 54.54 -139.71
C LEU A 226 -156.88 55.53 -139.70
N SER A 227 -157.10 56.80 -140.00
CA SER A 227 -156.06 57.83 -139.94
C SER A 227 -155.65 58.13 -138.50
N VAL A 228 -156.59 58.17 -137.55
CA VAL A 228 -156.29 58.28 -136.11
C VAL A 228 -155.56 57.05 -135.61
N MET A 229 -155.98 55.84 -135.99
CA MET A 229 -155.29 54.59 -135.63
C MET A 229 -153.87 54.54 -136.21
N LEU A 230 -153.67 54.99 -137.45
CA LEU A 230 -152.37 55.07 -138.10
C LEU A 230 -151.50 56.18 -137.49
N GLN A 231 -152.09 57.28 -137.02
CA GLN A 231 -151.42 58.32 -136.25
C GLN A 231 -150.96 57.79 -134.88
N SER A 232 -151.81 57.03 -134.17
CA SER A 232 -151.45 56.43 -132.88
C SER A 232 -150.42 55.30 -133.02
N LEU A 233 -150.48 54.50 -134.09
CA LEU A 233 -149.46 53.51 -134.39
C LEU A 233 -148.12 54.17 -134.72
N ARG A 234 -148.11 55.32 -135.41
CA ARG A 234 -146.91 56.14 -135.63
C ARG A 234 -146.34 56.71 -134.33
N THR A 235 -147.16 57.21 -133.41
CA THR A 235 -146.64 57.67 -132.11
C THR A 235 -146.12 56.51 -131.27
N CYS A 236 -146.83 55.38 -131.21
CA CYS A 236 -146.35 54.18 -130.51
C CYS A 236 -145.04 53.64 -131.09
N LEU A 237 -144.88 53.65 -132.42
CA LEU A 237 -143.61 53.31 -133.08
C LEU A 237 -142.52 54.29 -132.68
N HIS A 238 -142.76 55.59 -132.75
CA HIS A 238 -141.74 56.59 -132.43
C HIS A 238 -141.35 56.58 -130.93
N GLU A 239 -142.30 56.33 -130.03
CA GLU A 239 -141.97 56.10 -128.62
C GLU A 239 -141.19 54.79 -128.41
N ALA A 240 -141.44 53.74 -129.22
CA ALA A 240 -140.65 52.52 -129.18
C ALA A 240 -139.22 52.76 -129.67
N GLU A 241 -139.03 53.49 -130.78
CA GLU A 241 -137.74 53.95 -131.28
C GLU A 241 -136.99 54.79 -130.22
N GLN A 242 -137.67 55.73 -129.56
CA GLN A 242 -137.06 56.54 -128.49
C GLN A 242 -136.67 55.69 -127.27
N ARG A 243 -137.51 54.71 -126.87
CA ARG A 243 -137.19 53.77 -125.78
C ARG A 243 -136.03 52.85 -126.13
N GLU A 244 -135.98 52.34 -127.37
CA GLU A 244 -134.88 51.51 -127.89
C GLU A 244 -133.58 52.32 -127.96
N TRP A 245 -133.63 53.57 -128.43
CA TRP A 245 -132.49 54.47 -128.44
C TRP A 245 -131.99 54.80 -127.04
N ALA A 246 -132.90 55.12 -126.10
CA ALA A 246 -132.56 55.41 -124.71
C ALA A 246 -131.97 54.18 -124.00
N ALA A 247 -132.56 52.99 -124.19
CA ALA A 247 -132.03 51.74 -123.67
C ALA A 247 -130.66 51.41 -124.28
N SER A 248 -130.49 51.58 -125.59
CA SER A 248 -129.21 51.40 -126.29
C SER A 248 -128.14 52.36 -125.77
N GLN A 249 -128.51 53.59 -125.45
CA GLN A 249 -127.59 54.59 -124.89
C GLN A 249 -127.25 54.29 -123.43
N GLN A 250 -128.22 53.83 -122.63
CA GLN A 250 -128.00 53.36 -121.26
C GLN A 250 -127.10 52.12 -121.22
N VAL A 251 -127.28 51.16 -122.15
CA VAL A 251 -126.42 49.98 -122.29
C VAL A 251 -124.99 50.38 -122.67
N LYS A 252 -124.80 51.34 -123.58
CA LYS A 252 -123.46 51.88 -123.90
C LYS A 252 -122.80 52.54 -122.67
N GLN A 253 -123.55 53.34 -121.91
CA GLN A 253 -123.03 53.96 -120.68
C GLN A 253 -122.68 52.91 -119.61
N ALA A 254 -123.53 51.91 -119.41
CA ALA A 254 -123.27 50.80 -118.49
C ALA A 254 -122.08 49.94 -118.94
N MET A 255 -121.90 49.74 -120.25
CA MET A 255 -120.74 49.05 -120.82
C MET A 255 -119.44 49.83 -120.55
N VAL A 256 -119.39 51.14 -120.82
CA VAL A 256 -118.21 51.97 -120.53
C VAL A 256 -117.87 51.97 -119.04
N VAL A 257 -118.86 52.15 -118.16
CA VAL A 257 -118.63 52.11 -116.70
C VAL A 257 -118.17 50.72 -116.23
N ALA A 258 -118.66 49.64 -116.85
CA ALA A 258 -118.19 48.29 -116.57
C ALA A 258 -116.76 48.04 -117.11
N GLU A 259 -116.39 48.60 -118.25
CA GLU A 259 -115.03 48.55 -118.79
C GLU A 259 -114.05 49.35 -117.92
N GLU A 260 -114.43 50.55 -117.48
CA GLU A 260 -113.67 51.38 -116.54
C GLU A 260 -113.46 50.65 -115.20
N ALA A 261 -114.53 50.08 -114.62
CA ALA A 261 -114.44 49.29 -113.39
C ALA A 261 -113.57 48.02 -113.56
N ASN A 262 -113.60 47.36 -114.73
CA ASN A 262 -112.72 46.23 -115.03
C ASN A 262 -111.25 46.67 -115.22
N LEU A 263 -111.00 47.86 -115.79
CA LEU A 263 -109.66 48.45 -115.90
C LEU A 263 -109.11 48.85 -114.52
N GLU A 264 -109.92 49.42 -113.64
CA GLU A 264 -109.52 49.71 -112.26
C GLU A 264 -109.28 48.43 -111.44
N LYS A 265 -110.15 47.43 -111.57
CA LYS A 265 -109.97 46.11 -110.96
C LYS A 265 -108.67 45.45 -111.41
N THR A 266 -108.40 45.37 -112.70
CA THR A 266 -107.18 44.74 -113.23
C THR A 266 -105.91 45.51 -112.85
N ARG A 267 -105.96 46.85 -112.78
CA ARG A 267 -104.87 47.66 -112.21
C ARG A 267 -104.64 47.33 -110.73
N ALA A 268 -105.69 47.22 -109.93
CA ALA A 268 -105.60 46.86 -108.52
C ALA A 268 -105.08 45.42 -108.31
N GLU A 269 -105.52 44.47 -109.13
CA GLU A 269 -105.02 43.09 -109.13
C GLU A 269 -103.52 43.05 -109.44
N VAL A 270 -103.06 43.73 -110.51
CA VAL A 270 -101.63 43.81 -110.86
C VAL A 270 -100.79 44.46 -109.75
N LEU A 271 -101.27 45.55 -109.13
CA LEU A 271 -100.58 46.20 -108.00
C LEU A 271 -100.52 45.27 -106.77
N CYS A 272 -101.63 44.58 -106.46
CA CYS A 272 -101.68 43.56 -105.41
C CYS A 272 -100.69 42.42 -105.69
N GLU A 273 -100.63 41.88 -106.91
CA GLU A 273 -99.65 40.85 -107.26
C GLU A 273 -98.20 41.35 -107.15
N GLN A 274 -97.92 42.58 -107.59
CA GLN A 274 -96.58 43.19 -107.44
C GLN A 274 -96.17 43.30 -105.96
N ALA A 275 -97.08 43.76 -105.10
CA ALA A 275 -96.87 43.80 -103.66
C ALA A 275 -96.67 42.39 -103.06
N HIS A 276 -97.46 41.39 -103.48
CA HIS A 276 -97.28 40.00 -103.05
C HIS A 276 -95.94 39.40 -103.50
N ARG A 277 -95.50 39.68 -104.74
CA ARG A 277 -94.19 39.26 -105.27
C ARG A 277 -93.05 39.89 -104.47
N GLU A 278 -93.11 41.16 -104.12
CA GLU A 278 -92.05 41.81 -103.32
C GLU A 278 -92.09 41.36 -101.85
N LEU A 279 -93.27 41.17 -101.25
CA LEU A 279 -93.39 40.55 -99.92
C LEU A 279 -92.86 39.11 -99.90
N ALA A 280 -93.03 38.34 -100.98
CA ALA A 280 -92.43 37.01 -101.12
C ALA A 280 -90.90 37.09 -101.15
N ARG A 281 -90.32 37.92 -102.03
CA ARG A 281 -88.85 38.15 -102.09
C ARG A 281 -88.28 38.64 -100.76
N GLN A 282 -88.99 39.51 -100.05
CA GLN A 282 -88.56 39.99 -98.73
C GLN A 282 -88.66 38.91 -97.64
N ARG A 283 -89.62 37.98 -97.73
CA ARG A 283 -89.69 36.81 -96.84
C ARG A 283 -88.56 35.83 -97.15
N GLU A 284 -88.30 35.58 -98.43
CA GLU A 284 -87.22 34.74 -98.93
C GLU A 284 -85.85 35.26 -98.48
N ARG A 285 -85.50 36.52 -98.77
CA ARG A 285 -84.26 37.16 -98.32
C ARG A 285 -84.09 37.08 -96.80
N ARG A 286 -85.12 37.39 -96.00
CA ARG A 286 -85.06 37.27 -94.54
C ARG A 286 -84.87 35.82 -94.09
N GLN A 287 -85.48 34.85 -94.77
CA GLN A 287 -85.28 33.43 -94.48
C GLN A 287 -83.87 32.97 -94.86
N GLU A 288 -83.30 33.44 -95.97
CA GLU A 288 -81.91 33.20 -96.36
C GLU A 288 -80.92 33.81 -95.36
N GLU A 289 -81.15 35.06 -94.93
CA GLU A 289 -80.38 35.75 -93.88
C GLU A 289 -80.43 34.98 -92.56
N MET A 290 -81.62 34.57 -92.10
CA MET A 290 -81.79 33.75 -90.90
C MET A 290 -81.11 32.38 -91.04
N ASN A 291 -81.23 31.71 -92.19
CA ASN A 291 -80.56 30.46 -92.47
C ASN A 291 -79.02 30.63 -92.48
N ALA A 292 -78.52 31.75 -93.01
CA ALA A 292 -77.09 32.08 -93.02
C ALA A 292 -76.56 32.40 -91.62
N GLN A 293 -77.32 33.13 -90.80
CA GLN A 293 -77.00 33.36 -89.39
C GLN A 293 -77.01 32.05 -88.59
N GLN A 294 -78.01 31.19 -88.77
CA GLN A 294 -78.05 29.86 -88.14
C GLN A 294 -76.86 29.01 -88.55
N LYS A 295 -76.48 28.97 -89.84
CA LYS A 295 -75.27 28.28 -90.32
C LYS A 295 -74.01 28.83 -89.66
N LYS A 296 -73.84 30.16 -89.58
CA LYS A 296 -72.70 30.80 -88.88
C LYS A 296 -72.67 30.44 -87.38
N ILE A 297 -73.80 30.46 -86.70
CA ILE A 297 -73.91 30.06 -85.27
C ILE A 297 -73.56 28.58 -85.08
N LEU A 298 -74.00 27.70 -85.97
CA LEU A 298 -73.64 26.28 -85.94
C LEU A 298 -72.16 26.04 -86.23
N GLN A 299 -71.56 26.80 -87.14
CA GLN A 299 -70.13 26.76 -87.45
C GLN A 299 -69.27 27.27 -86.28
N ALA A 300 -69.62 28.42 -85.68
CA ALA A 300 -68.94 28.94 -84.49
C ALA A 300 -69.00 27.93 -83.33
N ARG A 301 -70.20 27.41 -83.02
CA ARG A 301 -70.40 26.32 -82.04
C ARG A 301 -69.72 25.01 -82.42
N HIS A 302 -69.25 24.82 -83.65
CA HIS A 302 -68.42 23.68 -84.02
C HIS A 302 -66.94 24.00 -83.78
N ALA A 303 -66.46 25.18 -84.16
CA ALA A 303 -65.10 25.63 -83.87
C ALA A 303 -64.81 25.63 -82.36
N GLU A 304 -65.67 26.27 -81.56
CA GLU A 304 -65.62 26.28 -80.09
C GLU A 304 -65.50 24.87 -79.49
N ARG A 305 -66.17 23.86 -80.10
CA ARG A 305 -66.13 22.47 -79.62
C ARG A 305 -64.87 21.73 -80.02
N GLU A 306 -64.28 22.01 -81.19
CA GLU A 306 -63.00 21.42 -81.58
C GLU A 306 -61.83 22.09 -80.85
N GLU A 307 -61.92 23.38 -80.53
CA GLU A 307 -60.96 24.08 -79.66
C GLU A 307 -61.04 23.53 -78.23
N ALA A 308 -62.24 23.47 -77.64
CA ALA A 308 -62.45 22.86 -76.32
C ALA A 308 -62.26 21.33 -76.27
N LYS A 309 -61.99 20.66 -77.41
CA LYS A 309 -61.45 19.29 -77.47
C LYS A 309 -59.93 19.31 -77.43
N LYS A 310 -59.27 20.11 -78.28
CA LYS A 310 -57.81 20.28 -78.30
C LYS A 310 -57.27 20.67 -76.92
N GLU A 311 -57.86 21.67 -76.28
CA GLU A 311 -57.50 22.09 -74.91
C GLU A 311 -57.58 20.92 -73.92
N LYS A 312 -58.62 20.08 -74.02
CA LYS A 312 -58.77 18.89 -73.15
C LYS A 312 -57.78 17.79 -73.49
N GLU A 313 -57.42 17.63 -74.76
CA GLU A 313 -56.41 16.66 -75.20
C GLU A 313 -55.00 17.09 -74.80
N GLU A 314 -54.69 18.38 -74.87
CA GLU A 314 -53.43 19.00 -74.41
C GLU A 314 -53.31 18.95 -72.88
N LEU A 315 -54.39 19.28 -72.14
CA LEU A 315 -54.45 19.09 -70.69
C LEU A 315 -54.35 17.61 -70.31
N ALA A 316 -54.97 16.70 -71.05
CA ALA A 316 -54.85 15.27 -70.80
C ALA A 316 -53.46 14.72 -71.13
N GLN A 317 -52.76 15.25 -72.15
CA GLN A 317 -51.35 14.96 -72.42
C GLN A 317 -50.46 15.46 -71.27
N SER A 318 -50.67 16.70 -70.84
CA SER A 318 -49.95 17.33 -69.72
C SER A 318 -50.14 16.56 -68.42
N MET A 319 -51.39 16.17 -68.10
CA MET A 319 -51.72 15.32 -66.96
C MET A 319 -51.03 13.95 -67.04
N ARG A 320 -51.01 13.29 -68.21
CA ARG A 320 -50.29 12.02 -68.38
C ARG A 320 -48.78 12.18 -68.13
N GLY A 321 -48.17 13.25 -68.64
CA GLY A 321 -46.76 13.57 -68.39
C GLY A 321 -46.45 13.85 -66.92
N LEU A 322 -47.36 14.53 -66.20
CA LEU A 322 -47.24 14.74 -64.75
C LEU A 322 -47.42 13.44 -63.97
N THR A 323 -48.41 12.60 -64.30
CA THR A 323 -48.61 11.29 -63.67
C THR A 323 -47.42 10.35 -63.89
N GLN A 324 -46.81 10.37 -65.08
CA GLN A 324 -45.58 9.62 -65.34
C GLN A 324 -44.43 10.10 -64.44
N ARG A 325 -44.19 11.42 -64.37
CA ARG A 325 -43.14 12.00 -63.51
C ARG A 325 -43.37 11.72 -62.02
N VAL A 326 -44.62 11.68 -61.55
CA VAL A 326 -44.95 11.26 -60.18
C VAL A 326 -44.58 9.80 -59.98
N GLY A 327 -44.93 8.89 -60.89
CA GLY A 327 -44.52 7.49 -60.80
C GLY A 327 -43.01 7.25 -60.87
N GLU A 328 -42.28 8.07 -61.64
CA GLU A 328 -40.81 8.08 -61.68
C GLU A 328 -40.21 8.54 -60.33
N LEU A 329 -40.77 9.59 -59.72
CA LEU A 329 -40.36 10.06 -58.40
C LEU A 329 -40.72 9.06 -57.28
N ASP A 330 -41.91 8.47 -57.30
CA ASP A 330 -42.34 7.43 -56.36
C ASP A 330 -41.41 6.20 -56.42
N ALA A 331 -40.97 5.82 -57.62
CA ALA A 331 -40.02 4.72 -57.82
C ALA A 331 -38.63 5.06 -57.22
N LEU A 332 -38.15 6.30 -57.39
CA LEU A 332 -36.90 6.79 -56.80
C LEU A 332 -36.97 6.87 -55.27
N VAL A 333 -38.08 7.36 -54.71
CA VAL A 333 -38.31 7.38 -53.25
C VAL A 333 -38.33 5.94 -52.70
N ALA A 334 -39.04 5.03 -53.35
CA ALA A 334 -39.07 3.62 -52.96
C ALA A 334 -37.69 2.93 -53.12
N GLN A 335 -36.82 3.38 -54.03
CA GLN A 335 -35.43 2.92 -54.09
C GLN A 335 -34.63 3.46 -52.90
N ALA A 336 -34.68 4.77 -52.64
CA ALA A 336 -33.98 5.41 -51.54
C ALA A 336 -34.36 4.82 -50.16
N ASP A 337 -35.65 4.50 -49.92
CA ASP A 337 -36.07 3.84 -48.68
C ASP A 337 -35.55 2.40 -48.54
N ARG A 338 -35.37 1.65 -49.64
CA ARG A 338 -34.72 0.32 -49.62
C ARG A 338 -33.23 0.43 -49.30
N GLU A 339 -32.54 1.38 -49.92
CA GLU A 339 -31.12 1.65 -49.69
C GLU A 339 -30.87 2.10 -48.24
N LYS A 340 -31.63 3.09 -47.77
CA LYS A 340 -31.68 3.53 -46.37
C LYS A 340 -31.97 2.38 -45.41
N SER A 341 -32.90 1.48 -45.72
CA SER A 341 -33.20 0.30 -44.90
C SER A 341 -32.03 -0.69 -44.86
N SER A 342 -31.35 -0.92 -46.00
CA SER A 342 -30.15 -1.76 -46.07
C SER A 342 -29.00 -1.16 -45.26
N LEU A 343 -28.70 0.13 -45.44
CA LEU A 343 -27.68 0.86 -44.69
C LEU A 343 -27.98 0.88 -43.19
N THR A 344 -29.26 1.05 -42.80
CA THR A 344 -29.68 0.97 -41.39
C THR A 344 -29.47 -0.44 -40.82
N GLY A 345 -29.74 -1.50 -41.60
CA GLY A 345 -29.46 -2.88 -41.21
C GLY A 345 -27.96 -3.14 -41.01
N GLN A 346 -27.13 -2.74 -41.99
CA GLN A 346 -25.68 -2.84 -41.92
C GLN A 346 -25.11 -2.07 -40.72
N LEU A 347 -25.62 -0.86 -40.44
CA LEU A 347 -25.24 -0.04 -39.29
C LEU A 347 -25.61 -0.73 -37.97
N GLN A 348 -26.82 -1.29 -37.85
CA GLN A 348 -27.21 -2.05 -36.66
C GLN A 348 -26.36 -3.32 -36.47
N GLU A 349 -25.99 -4.01 -37.55
CA GLU A 349 -25.05 -5.14 -37.46
C GLU A 349 -23.65 -4.72 -37.02
N ALA A 350 -23.13 -3.60 -37.53
CA ALA A 350 -21.85 -3.04 -37.13
C ALA A 350 -21.86 -2.67 -35.65
N TYR A 351 -22.91 -1.97 -35.17
CA TYR A 351 -23.09 -1.68 -33.75
C TYR A 351 -23.15 -2.95 -32.90
N ARG A 352 -23.93 -3.98 -33.29
CA ARG A 352 -23.98 -5.25 -32.56
C ARG A 352 -22.59 -5.89 -32.44
N LYS A 353 -21.84 -5.96 -33.56
CA LYS A 353 -20.47 -6.52 -33.61
C LYS A 353 -19.51 -5.74 -32.69
N LEU A 354 -19.59 -4.41 -32.69
CA LEU A 354 -18.81 -3.56 -31.78
C LEU A 354 -19.18 -3.82 -30.32
N THR A 355 -20.47 -3.82 -29.96
CA THR A 355 -20.89 -4.08 -28.56
C THR A 355 -20.46 -5.46 -28.06
N THR A 356 -20.48 -6.50 -28.91
CA THR A 356 -19.95 -7.82 -28.53
C THR A 356 -18.43 -7.80 -28.32
N GLN A 357 -17.68 -7.07 -29.16
CA GLN A 357 -16.23 -6.90 -29.01
C GLN A 357 -15.85 -6.07 -27.76
N GLU A 358 -16.65 -5.06 -27.43
CA GLU A 358 -16.51 -4.28 -26.19
C GLU A 358 -16.80 -5.15 -24.96
N GLU A 359 -17.85 -5.97 -24.99
CA GLU A 359 -18.11 -6.94 -23.93
C GLU A 359 -16.98 -7.97 -23.77
N GLU A 360 -16.48 -8.55 -24.87
CA GLU A 360 -15.36 -9.51 -24.88
C GLU A 360 -14.07 -8.87 -24.37
N GLY A 361 -13.74 -7.67 -24.83
CA GLY A 361 -12.62 -6.88 -24.33
C GLY A 361 -12.74 -6.56 -22.83
N ASN A 362 -13.94 -6.24 -22.35
CA ASN A 362 -14.19 -6.01 -20.93
C ASN A 362 -14.05 -7.28 -20.08
N LYS A 363 -14.51 -8.44 -20.58
CA LYS A 363 -14.32 -9.77 -19.95
C LYS A 363 -12.83 -10.09 -19.82
N ILE A 364 -12.08 -10.01 -20.93
CA ILE A 364 -10.62 -10.23 -20.98
C ILE A 364 -9.87 -9.25 -20.05
N CYS A 365 -10.23 -7.96 -20.04
CA CYS A 365 -9.65 -7.00 -19.11
C CYS A 365 -9.98 -7.31 -17.65
N GLY A 366 -11.16 -7.87 -17.36
CA GLY A 366 -11.51 -8.41 -16.04
C GLY A 366 -10.60 -9.55 -15.60
N GLU A 367 -10.44 -10.55 -16.47
CA GLU A 367 -9.57 -11.72 -16.25
C GLU A 367 -8.11 -11.31 -16.07
N LEU A 368 -7.58 -10.42 -16.93
CA LEU A 368 -6.21 -9.92 -16.81
C LEU A 368 -5.98 -9.13 -15.51
N ARG A 369 -6.94 -8.31 -15.07
CA ARG A 369 -6.87 -7.62 -13.75
C ARG A 369 -6.89 -8.61 -12.59
N TYR A 370 -7.70 -9.66 -12.66
CA TYR A 370 -7.74 -10.72 -11.65
C TYR A 370 -6.42 -11.51 -11.59
N LEU A 371 -5.90 -11.94 -12.74
CA LEU A 371 -4.61 -12.65 -12.84
C LEU A 371 -3.44 -11.79 -12.37
N LEU A 372 -3.40 -10.51 -12.72
CA LEU A 372 -2.41 -9.55 -12.23
C LEU A 372 -2.48 -9.40 -10.70
N SER A 373 -3.70 -9.26 -10.14
CA SER A 373 -3.91 -9.16 -8.69
C SER A 373 -3.45 -10.43 -7.97
N GLN A 374 -3.73 -11.61 -8.53
CA GLN A 374 -3.27 -12.89 -7.97
C GLN A 374 -1.74 -13.04 -8.04
N ALA A 375 -1.11 -12.59 -9.13
CA ALA A 375 0.34 -12.58 -9.28
C ALA A 375 1.02 -11.60 -8.32
N GLN A 376 0.44 -10.41 -8.11
CA GLN A 376 0.89 -9.43 -7.12
C GLN A 376 0.77 -9.98 -5.69
N LEU A 377 -0.32 -10.67 -5.36
CA LEU A 377 -0.48 -11.30 -4.04
C LEU A 377 0.61 -12.36 -3.81
N LYS A 378 0.75 -13.32 -4.72
CA LYS A 378 1.78 -14.38 -4.67
C LYS A 378 3.20 -13.81 -4.57
N ARG A 379 3.48 -12.72 -5.31
CA ARG A 379 4.75 -11.99 -5.21
C ARG A 379 4.94 -11.39 -3.81
N SER A 380 3.93 -10.71 -3.26
CA SER A 380 3.99 -10.10 -1.93
C SER A 380 4.17 -11.14 -0.80
N GLU A 381 3.69 -12.36 -1.03
CA GLU A 381 3.86 -13.51 -0.13
C GLU A 381 5.30 -14.03 -0.18
N ALA A 382 5.83 -14.32 -1.38
CA ALA A 382 7.23 -14.71 -1.55
C ALA A 382 8.23 -13.63 -1.06
N GLU A 383 7.93 -12.34 -1.29
CA GLU A 383 8.72 -11.23 -0.74
C GLU A 383 8.63 -11.11 0.79
N ARG A 384 7.59 -11.65 1.43
CA ARG A 384 7.46 -11.73 2.90
C ARG A 384 8.27 -12.91 3.43
N GLU A 385 8.10 -14.09 2.84
CA GLU A 385 8.84 -15.31 3.19
C GLU A 385 10.36 -15.12 3.03
N LEU A 386 10.80 -14.44 1.96
CA LEU A 386 12.21 -14.11 1.75
C LEU A 386 12.76 -13.17 2.84
N ARG A 387 11.97 -12.18 3.30
CA ARG A 387 12.35 -11.29 4.41
C ARG A 387 12.42 -12.06 5.73
N ASP A 388 11.44 -12.91 6.01
CA ASP A 388 11.42 -13.76 7.20
C ASP A 388 12.63 -14.70 7.22
N PHE A 389 12.91 -15.39 6.12
CA PHE A 389 14.09 -16.26 5.97
C PHE A 389 15.40 -15.48 6.11
N SER A 390 15.52 -14.32 5.48
CA SER A 390 16.70 -13.45 5.61
C SER A 390 16.92 -13.00 7.06
N SER A 391 15.85 -12.66 7.78
CA SER A 391 15.95 -12.27 9.21
C SER A 391 16.32 -13.44 10.14
N ARG A 392 15.92 -14.67 9.79
CA ARG A 392 16.31 -15.89 10.52
C ARG A 392 17.78 -16.22 10.27
N ASN A 393 18.23 -16.15 9.02
CA ASN A 393 19.62 -16.39 8.66
C ASN A 393 20.56 -15.32 9.25
N ALA A 394 20.16 -14.04 9.25
CA ALA A 394 20.92 -12.97 9.90
C ALA A 394 21.14 -13.27 11.39
N ARG A 395 20.08 -13.63 12.12
CA ARG A 395 20.19 -14.03 13.54
C ARG A 395 21.02 -15.31 13.76
N GLN A 396 20.97 -16.27 12.83
CA GLN A 396 21.82 -17.46 12.90
C GLN A 396 23.30 -17.13 12.66
N LEU A 397 23.59 -16.19 11.76
CA LEU A 397 24.94 -15.66 11.55
C LEU A 397 25.42 -14.88 12.78
N GLU A 398 24.63 -13.95 13.32
CA GLU A 398 24.94 -13.21 14.56
C GLU A 398 25.26 -14.16 15.74
N LEU A 399 24.50 -15.26 15.89
CA LEU A 399 24.75 -16.27 16.93
C LEU A 399 26.04 -17.07 16.66
N ALA A 400 26.29 -17.47 15.42
CA ALA A 400 27.50 -18.19 15.02
C ALA A 400 28.77 -17.31 15.16
N GLU A 401 28.68 -16.03 14.81
CA GLU A 401 29.74 -15.04 15.02
C GLU A 401 30.03 -14.88 16.52
N GLN A 402 29.02 -14.76 17.37
CA GLN A 402 29.20 -14.74 18.83
C GLN A 402 29.79 -16.05 19.39
N GLU A 403 29.54 -17.21 18.77
CA GLU A 403 30.19 -18.48 19.14
C GLU A 403 31.67 -18.51 18.70
N VAL A 404 31.98 -18.03 17.50
CA VAL A 404 33.36 -17.85 17.01
C VAL A 404 34.14 -16.87 17.88
N GLU A 405 33.54 -15.77 18.34
CA GLU A 405 34.17 -14.83 19.28
C GLU A 405 34.46 -15.47 20.64
N LYS A 406 33.51 -16.23 21.22
CA LYS A 406 33.70 -16.95 22.49
C LYS A 406 34.84 -17.97 22.38
N LEU A 407 34.80 -18.82 21.34
CA LEU A 407 35.84 -19.83 21.08
C LEU A 407 37.20 -19.16 20.77
N GLY A 408 37.21 -18.02 20.08
CA GLY A 408 38.40 -17.21 19.85
C GLY A 408 39.01 -16.67 21.16
N ALA A 409 38.17 -16.19 22.08
CA ALA A 409 38.58 -15.75 23.41
C ALA A 409 39.14 -16.92 24.24
N GLU A 410 38.46 -18.06 24.29
CA GLU A 410 38.93 -19.28 24.96
C GLU A 410 40.27 -19.79 24.40
N LEU A 411 40.41 -19.82 23.07
CA LEU A 411 41.67 -20.16 22.40
C LEU A 411 42.78 -19.15 22.72
N SER A 412 42.47 -17.86 22.88
CA SER A 412 43.46 -16.85 23.28
C SER A 412 43.95 -17.06 24.71
N VAL A 413 43.08 -17.39 25.66
CA VAL A 413 43.43 -17.71 27.05
C VAL A 413 44.23 -19.01 27.12
N CYS A 414 43.87 -20.03 26.35
CA CYS A 414 44.63 -21.27 26.25
C CYS A 414 46.03 -21.06 25.64
N ARG A 415 46.18 -20.18 24.64
CA ARG A 415 47.49 -19.77 24.09
C ARG A 415 48.32 -19.01 25.13
N GLN A 416 47.73 -18.05 25.84
CA GLN A 416 48.42 -17.31 26.91
C GLN A 416 48.93 -18.25 28.00
N ARG A 417 48.10 -19.17 28.50
CA ARG A 417 48.50 -20.20 29.48
C ARG A 417 49.62 -21.11 28.97
N LEU A 418 49.58 -21.49 27.69
CA LEU A 418 50.64 -22.29 27.08
C LEU A 418 51.95 -21.51 26.97
N GLU A 419 51.91 -20.23 26.57
CA GLU A 419 53.08 -19.36 26.56
C GLU A 419 53.64 -19.13 27.98
N GLU A 420 52.79 -18.93 28.98
CA GLU A 420 53.20 -18.79 30.38
C GLU A 420 53.87 -20.07 30.89
N ALA A 421 53.32 -21.25 30.56
CA ALA A 421 53.93 -22.54 30.88
C ALA A 421 55.27 -22.76 30.15
N GLN A 422 55.40 -22.30 28.90
CA GLN A 422 56.67 -22.32 28.16
C GLN A 422 57.70 -21.34 28.77
N LYS A 423 57.27 -20.15 29.18
CA LYS A 423 58.09 -19.15 29.90
C LYS A 423 58.50 -19.66 31.29
N ALA A 424 57.65 -20.43 31.98
CA ALA A 424 57.99 -21.07 33.24
C ALA A 424 58.97 -22.25 33.06
N THR A 425 58.73 -23.12 32.07
CA THR A 425 59.62 -24.24 31.73
C THR A 425 61.02 -23.75 31.33
N SER A 426 61.12 -22.70 30.50
CA SER A 426 62.42 -22.14 30.09
C SER A 426 63.16 -21.43 31.25
N ARG A 427 62.44 -20.79 32.18
CA ARG A 427 63.05 -20.32 33.46
C ARG A 427 63.57 -21.47 34.30
N ALA A 428 62.76 -22.52 34.51
CA ALA A 428 63.16 -23.71 35.28
C ALA A 428 64.36 -24.43 34.64
N GLN A 429 64.44 -24.47 33.30
CA GLN A 429 65.61 -24.98 32.58
C GLN A 429 66.85 -24.11 32.79
N ALA A 430 66.72 -22.78 32.73
CA ALA A 430 67.84 -21.87 33.01
C ALA A 430 68.30 -21.95 34.48
N GLU A 431 67.37 -22.12 35.42
CA GLU A 431 67.66 -22.36 36.84
C GLU A 431 68.34 -23.71 37.06
N ALA A 432 67.91 -24.76 36.35
CA ALA A 432 68.52 -26.09 36.38
C ALA A 432 69.96 -26.06 35.84
N VAL A 433 70.21 -25.47 34.67
CA VAL A 433 71.57 -25.26 34.13
C VAL A 433 72.41 -24.43 35.11
N GLY A 434 71.85 -23.37 35.68
CA GLY A 434 72.51 -22.57 36.72
C GLY A 434 72.78 -23.35 38.03
N LEU A 435 72.01 -24.40 38.33
CA LEU A 435 72.26 -25.33 39.44
C LEU A 435 73.34 -26.36 39.07
N GLU A 436 73.31 -26.92 37.86
CA GLU A 436 74.33 -27.83 37.32
C GLU A 436 75.71 -27.14 37.27
N GLU A 437 75.79 -25.89 36.83
CA GLU A 437 77.03 -25.10 36.92
C GLU A 437 77.50 -24.91 38.37
N ARG A 438 76.57 -24.64 39.32
CA ARG A 438 76.91 -24.48 40.74
C ARG A 438 77.38 -25.79 41.35
N LEU A 439 76.77 -26.92 40.96
CA LEU A 439 77.19 -28.26 41.32
C LEU A 439 78.58 -28.56 40.77
N GLY A 440 78.83 -28.38 39.47
CA GLY A 440 80.15 -28.59 38.87
C GLY A 440 81.25 -27.71 39.48
N ARG A 441 80.94 -26.45 39.82
CA ARG A 441 81.85 -25.59 40.59
C ARG A 441 82.13 -26.13 42.00
N ALA A 442 81.11 -26.65 42.71
CA ALA A 442 81.26 -27.24 44.03
C ALA A 442 82.00 -28.59 43.99
N GLU A 443 81.76 -29.44 42.98
CA GLU A 443 82.46 -30.70 42.74
C GLU A 443 83.93 -30.48 42.39
N HIS A 444 84.25 -29.45 41.62
CA HIS A 444 85.62 -29.07 41.33
C HIS A 444 86.35 -28.59 42.61
N GLN A 445 85.71 -27.76 43.45
CA GLN A 445 86.25 -27.36 44.76
C GLN A 445 86.40 -28.55 45.72
N LEU A 446 85.45 -29.50 45.70
CA LEU A 446 85.54 -30.76 46.45
C LEU A 446 86.69 -31.64 45.95
N HIS A 447 86.98 -31.64 44.65
CA HIS A 447 88.12 -32.35 44.09
C HIS A 447 89.46 -31.70 44.48
N LEU A 448 89.56 -30.37 44.44
CA LEU A 448 90.76 -29.64 44.88
C LEU A 448 91.05 -29.87 46.36
N THR A 449 90.05 -29.70 47.24
CA THR A 449 90.18 -29.95 48.69
C THR A 449 90.48 -31.42 49.01
N ARG A 450 89.97 -32.38 48.22
CA ARG A 450 90.40 -33.80 48.29
C ARG A 450 91.89 -33.97 47.94
N GLN A 451 92.36 -33.39 46.83
CA GLN A 451 93.79 -33.43 46.49
C GLN A 451 94.68 -32.77 47.55
N GLU A 452 94.23 -31.67 48.16
CA GLU A 452 94.94 -31.00 49.25
C GLU A 452 95.01 -31.88 50.50
N ARG A 453 93.90 -32.48 50.91
CA ARG A 453 93.87 -33.48 51.97
C ARG A 453 94.81 -34.66 51.66
N GLU A 454 94.85 -35.15 50.43
CA GLU A 454 95.75 -36.23 50.01
C GLU A 454 97.23 -35.83 49.97
N LYS A 455 97.55 -34.54 49.79
CA LYS A 455 98.91 -34.00 49.97
C LYS A 455 99.26 -33.96 51.46
N TRP A 456 98.41 -33.36 52.30
CA TRP A 456 98.58 -33.31 53.75
C TRP A 456 98.68 -34.69 54.40
N GLU A 457 97.86 -35.66 53.97
CA GLU A 457 97.94 -37.03 54.46
C GLU A 457 99.23 -37.74 54.04
N ARG A 458 99.81 -37.43 52.89
CA ARG A 458 101.13 -37.98 52.49
C ARG A 458 102.24 -37.40 53.33
N CYS A 459 102.32 -36.07 53.46
CA CYS A 459 103.29 -35.43 54.34
C CYS A 459 103.20 -35.97 55.77
N ARG A 460 101.98 -36.10 56.34
CA ARG A 460 101.80 -36.69 57.67
C ARG A 460 102.23 -38.17 57.77
N ARG A 461 102.12 -38.95 56.69
CA ARG A 461 102.64 -40.35 56.65
C ARG A 461 104.16 -40.36 56.57
N GLU A 462 104.75 -39.44 55.81
CA GLU A 462 106.20 -39.23 55.68
C GLU A 462 106.81 -38.77 57.03
N ASP A 463 106.18 -37.82 57.72
CA ASP A 463 106.54 -37.37 59.08
C ASP A 463 106.51 -38.52 60.09
N VAL A 464 105.42 -39.32 60.09
CA VAL A 464 105.29 -40.49 60.97
C VAL A 464 106.36 -41.55 60.66
N ALA A 465 106.67 -41.80 59.38
CA ALA A 465 107.72 -42.73 58.98
C ALA A 465 109.12 -42.23 59.40
N ALA A 466 109.40 -40.93 59.30
CA ALA A 466 110.64 -40.34 59.79
C ALA A 466 110.77 -40.46 61.32
N LEU A 467 109.67 -40.26 62.06
CA LEU A 467 109.62 -40.41 63.51
C LEU A 467 109.80 -41.87 63.96
N THR A 468 109.18 -42.84 63.28
CA THR A 468 109.39 -44.27 63.61
C THR A 468 110.80 -44.73 63.27
N PHE A 469 111.39 -44.26 62.18
CA PHE A 469 112.79 -44.54 61.87
C PHE A 469 113.76 -43.98 62.93
N GLN A 470 113.53 -42.75 63.41
CA GLN A 470 114.31 -42.20 64.52
C GLN A 470 114.10 -42.96 65.84
N ALA A 471 112.89 -43.47 66.10
CA ALA A 471 112.62 -44.30 67.27
C ALA A 471 113.41 -45.62 67.19
N GLN A 472 113.34 -46.32 66.06
CA GLN A 472 114.08 -47.58 65.82
C GLN A 472 115.59 -47.41 65.95
N GLN A 473 116.18 -46.32 65.45
CA GLN A 473 117.61 -46.05 65.67
C GLN A 473 117.97 -45.79 67.14
N ARG A 474 117.07 -45.17 67.93
CA ARG A 474 117.28 -45.01 69.38
C ARG A 474 117.15 -46.34 70.12
N GLU A 475 116.21 -47.19 69.75
CA GLU A 475 116.03 -48.53 70.32
C GLU A 475 117.25 -49.41 70.06
N LEU A 476 117.79 -49.42 68.82
CA LEU A 476 119.02 -50.15 68.48
C LEU A 476 120.22 -49.67 69.32
N HIS A 477 120.46 -48.35 69.40
CA HIS A 477 121.58 -47.80 70.20
C HIS A 477 121.45 -48.06 71.71
N LEU A 478 120.21 -48.20 72.22
CA LEU A 478 119.97 -48.60 73.61
C LEU A 478 120.20 -50.10 73.82
N ALA A 479 119.82 -50.95 72.86
CA ALA A 479 120.08 -52.39 72.91
C ALA A 479 121.59 -52.71 72.86
N GLU A 480 122.34 -52.06 71.97
CA GLU A 480 123.81 -52.18 71.90
C GLU A 480 124.49 -51.84 73.24
N LYS A 481 124.02 -50.78 73.91
CA LYS A 481 124.53 -50.38 75.23
C LYS A 481 124.15 -51.33 76.35
N LEU A 482 122.94 -51.91 76.32
CA LEU A 482 122.54 -52.92 77.29
C LEU A 482 123.43 -54.16 77.17
N GLN A 483 123.62 -54.67 75.95
CA GLN A 483 124.48 -55.83 75.69
C GLN A 483 125.95 -55.56 76.09
N GLN A 484 126.44 -54.34 75.89
CA GLN A 484 127.77 -53.93 76.37
C GLN A 484 127.86 -53.92 77.91
N MET A 485 126.82 -53.46 78.61
CA MET A 485 126.78 -53.47 80.08
C MET A 485 126.66 -54.90 80.64
N GLU A 486 125.85 -55.75 80.01
CA GLU A 486 125.63 -57.15 80.43
C GLU A 486 126.94 -57.96 80.40
N SER A 487 127.68 -57.90 79.30
CA SER A 487 128.99 -58.57 79.20
C SER A 487 130.02 -58.07 80.23
N GLN A 488 129.98 -56.79 80.60
CA GLN A 488 130.80 -56.24 81.70
C GLN A 488 130.31 -56.67 83.09
N HIS A 489 129.07 -57.15 83.24
CA HIS A 489 128.59 -57.74 84.48
C HIS A 489 128.95 -59.22 84.59
N GLU A 490 128.82 -60.00 83.51
CA GLU A 490 129.24 -61.41 83.48
C GLU A 490 130.72 -61.60 83.84
N GLN A 491 131.61 -60.75 83.30
CA GLN A 491 133.04 -60.77 83.63
C GLN A 491 133.31 -60.59 85.14
N ARG A 492 132.66 -59.59 85.76
CA ARG A 492 132.80 -59.30 87.20
C ARG A 492 132.19 -60.38 88.10
N VAL A 493 131.18 -61.12 87.62
CA VAL A 493 130.65 -62.30 88.34
C VAL A 493 131.64 -63.46 88.27
N GLY A 494 132.23 -63.74 87.11
CA GLY A 494 133.25 -64.80 86.96
C GLY A 494 134.49 -64.58 87.83
N GLU A 495 134.95 -63.34 87.98
CA GLU A 495 136.02 -62.97 88.91
C GLU A 495 135.64 -63.23 90.38
N ALA A 496 134.39 -62.96 90.77
CA ALA A 496 133.89 -63.20 92.12
C ALA A 496 133.76 -64.70 92.45
N ASP A 497 133.26 -65.52 91.52
CA ASP A 497 133.13 -66.97 91.71
C ASP A 497 134.51 -67.67 91.78
N ALA A 498 135.51 -67.19 91.04
CA ALA A 498 136.89 -67.65 91.17
C ALA A 498 137.47 -67.33 92.56
N LEU A 499 137.23 -66.12 93.08
CA LEU A 499 137.64 -65.71 94.43
C LEU A 499 136.95 -66.54 95.52
N LEU A 500 135.63 -66.75 95.44
CA LEU A 500 134.87 -67.58 96.37
C LEU A 500 135.36 -69.04 96.36
N SER A 501 135.65 -69.59 95.18
CA SER A 501 136.23 -70.94 95.03
C SER A 501 137.59 -71.06 95.73
N SER A 502 138.44 -70.01 95.65
CA SER A 502 139.73 -69.98 96.34
C SER A 502 139.59 -69.93 97.87
N GLN A 503 138.66 -69.13 98.40
CA GLN A 503 138.42 -69.01 99.84
C GLN A 503 137.89 -70.33 100.44
N ASN A 504 136.95 -71.00 99.76
CA ASN A 504 136.42 -72.28 100.20
C ASN A 504 137.52 -73.37 100.31
N SER A 505 138.51 -73.36 99.42
CA SER A 505 139.68 -74.27 99.51
C SER A 505 140.55 -74.00 100.76
N LEU A 506 140.72 -72.72 101.14
CA LEU A 506 141.49 -72.33 102.33
C LEU A 506 140.75 -72.69 103.63
N ILE A 507 139.44 -72.42 103.68
CA ILE A 507 138.55 -72.78 104.79
C ILE A 507 138.56 -74.30 105.02
N GLY A 508 138.62 -75.11 103.96
CA GLY A 508 138.76 -76.57 104.06
C GLY A 508 140.01 -77.02 104.82
N LYS A 509 141.15 -76.34 104.63
CA LYS A 509 142.44 -76.68 105.27
C LYS A 509 142.46 -76.27 106.75
N LEU A 510 142.01 -75.05 107.06
CA LEU A 510 141.91 -74.55 108.44
C LEU A 510 141.00 -75.43 109.32
N ASN A 511 139.94 -76.01 108.74
CA ASN A 511 139.05 -76.95 109.41
C ASN A 511 139.63 -78.36 109.65
N VAL A 512 140.86 -78.63 109.22
CA VAL A 512 141.60 -79.86 109.56
C VAL A 512 142.60 -79.55 110.68
N GLU A 513 143.42 -78.50 110.54
CA GLU A 513 144.37 -78.06 111.56
C GLU A 513 143.68 -77.69 112.88
N GLY A 514 142.52 -77.02 112.81
CA GLY A 514 141.71 -76.67 113.98
C GLY A 514 141.12 -77.87 114.73
N ARG A 515 141.08 -79.08 114.13
CA ARG A 515 140.68 -80.31 114.82
C ARG A 515 141.86 -80.99 115.53
N HIS A 516 143.03 -81.02 114.91
CA HIS A 516 144.25 -81.56 115.53
C HIS A 516 144.62 -80.79 116.82
N LEU A 517 144.54 -79.45 116.77
CA LEU A 517 144.82 -78.59 117.92
C LEU A 517 143.81 -78.76 119.08
N LEU A 518 142.62 -79.31 118.82
CA LEU A 518 141.59 -79.55 119.83
C LEU A 518 141.91 -80.79 120.69
N GLU A 519 142.39 -81.88 120.07
CA GLU A 519 142.81 -83.09 120.79
C GLU A 519 144.08 -82.86 121.63
N GLU A 520 145.01 -82.01 121.14
CA GLU A 520 146.18 -81.56 121.91
C GLU A 520 145.80 -80.61 123.06
N LEU A 521 144.73 -79.81 122.90
CA LEU A 521 144.18 -78.98 123.97
C LEU A 521 143.51 -79.80 125.08
N GLU A 522 142.76 -80.85 124.76
CA GLU A 522 142.11 -81.68 125.80
C GLU A 522 143.11 -82.51 126.61
N THR A 523 144.11 -83.09 125.94
CA THR A 523 145.19 -83.86 126.61
C THR A 523 146.13 -83.00 127.45
N SER A 524 146.34 -81.72 127.09
CA SER A 524 147.07 -80.77 127.93
C SER A 524 146.23 -80.21 129.09
N ARG A 525 144.94 -79.91 128.86
CA ARG A 525 144.00 -79.43 129.89
C ARG A 525 143.80 -80.41 131.05
N ALA A 526 143.84 -81.72 130.78
CA ALA A 526 143.83 -82.75 131.83
C ALA A 526 145.04 -82.65 132.79
N LYS A 527 146.25 -82.38 132.26
CA LYS A 527 147.46 -82.19 133.06
C LYS A 527 147.45 -80.86 133.83
N VAL A 528 146.91 -79.80 133.21
CA VAL A 528 146.74 -78.49 133.88
C VAL A 528 145.84 -78.62 135.11
N ASN A 529 144.68 -79.28 135.00
CA ASN A 529 143.78 -79.51 136.14
C ASN A 529 144.45 -80.26 137.30
N GLN A 530 145.32 -81.24 137.01
CA GLN A 530 146.07 -81.98 138.04
C GLN A 530 147.11 -81.09 138.74
N LEU A 531 147.77 -80.20 138.00
CA LEU A 531 148.71 -79.22 138.56
C LEU A 531 148.00 -78.07 139.28
N ASP A 532 146.81 -77.64 138.86
CA ASP A 532 146.01 -76.61 139.54
C ASP A 532 145.51 -77.08 140.91
N GLN A 533 145.16 -78.37 141.06
CA GLN A 533 144.84 -78.94 142.38
C GLN A 533 146.06 -78.95 143.31
N GLN A 534 147.24 -79.35 142.81
CA GLN A 534 148.49 -79.30 143.57
C GLN A 534 148.89 -77.86 143.91
N ARG A 535 148.77 -76.91 142.96
CA ARG A 535 149.05 -75.49 143.21
C ARG A 535 148.09 -74.91 144.24
N SER A 536 146.80 -75.27 144.21
CA SER A 536 145.81 -74.81 145.19
C SER A 536 146.13 -75.30 146.61
N GLN A 537 146.55 -76.56 146.77
CA GLN A 537 146.96 -77.13 148.07
C GLN A 537 148.30 -76.53 148.58
N LEU A 538 149.23 -76.24 147.67
CA LEU A 538 150.47 -75.54 147.99
C LEU A 538 150.23 -74.06 148.32
N GLN A 539 149.29 -73.39 147.65
CA GLN A 539 148.89 -72.02 147.96
C GLN A 539 148.16 -71.96 149.31
N GLU A 540 147.23 -72.89 149.61
CA GLU A 540 146.60 -72.97 150.94
C GLU A 540 147.62 -73.17 152.07
N SER A 541 148.62 -74.05 151.86
CA SER A 541 149.66 -74.27 152.87
C SER A 541 150.63 -73.09 152.98
N VAL A 542 150.93 -72.37 151.89
CA VAL A 542 151.68 -71.11 151.93
C VAL A 542 150.90 -69.99 152.63
N GLU A 543 149.60 -69.83 152.39
CA GLU A 543 148.78 -68.81 153.05
C GLU A 543 148.60 -69.12 154.55
N LYS A 544 148.41 -70.39 154.91
CA LYS A 544 148.39 -70.84 156.32
C LYS A 544 149.76 -70.64 156.99
N LEU A 545 150.87 -70.85 156.28
CA LEU A 545 152.21 -70.54 156.77
C LEU A 545 152.46 -69.03 156.88
N ARG A 546 151.89 -68.19 156.00
CA ARG A 546 151.96 -66.72 156.08
C ARG A 546 151.21 -66.17 157.28
N ILE A 547 149.98 -66.64 157.53
CA ILE A 547 149.24 -66.30 158.75
C ILE A 547 150.07 -66.71 159.98
N ARG A 548 150.61 -67.92 159.98
CA ARG A 548 151.49 -68.43 161.04
C ARG A 548 152.80 -67.65 161.20
N CYS A 549 153.31 -67.00 160.15
CA CYS A 549 154.44 -66.08 160.25
C CYS A 549 154.03 -64.74 160.86
N LEU A 550 152.88 -64.17 160.48
CA LEU A 550 152.35 -62.93 161.07
C LEU A 550 151.99 -63.12 162.55
N GLU A 551 151.41 -64.27 162.92
CA GLU A 551 151.18 -64.67 164.30
C GLU A 551 152.51 -64.82 165.07
N MET A 552 153.52 -65.46 164.47
CA MET A 552 154.88 -65.54 165.03
C MET A 552 155.54 -64.16 165.18
N ASP A 553 155.29 -63.20 164.30
CA ASP A 553 155.79 -61.83 164.41
C ASP A 553 155.08 -61.07 165.54
N GLU A 554 153.75 -61.17 165.65
CA GLU A 554 153.00 -60.60 166.78
C GLU A 554 153.40 -61.25 168.12
N GLU A 555 153.59 -62.58 168.16
CA GLU A 555 154.12 -63.28 169.33
C GLU A 555 155.59 -62.94 169.60
N CYS A 556 156.42 -62.66 168.61
CA CYS A 556 157.75 -62.08 168.83
C CYS A 556 157.67 -60.68 169.47
N VAL A 557 156.66 -59.87 169.14
CA VAL A 557 156.42 -58.57 169.81
C VAL A 557 155.79 -58.75 171.20
N GLN A 558 154.99 -59.78 171.44
CA GLN A 558 154.52 -60.14 172.79
C GLN A 558 155.63 -60.70 173.66
N HIS A 559 156.47 -61.59 173.13
CA HIS A 559 157.69 -62.08 173.75
C HIS A 559 158.68 -60.95 173.98
N GLY A 560 158.84 -59.97 173.08
CA GLY A 560 159.66 -58.78 173.34
C GLY A 560 159.14 -57.97 174.53
N ARG A 561 157.81 -57.73 174.60
CA ARG A 561 157.17 -57.07 175.76
C ARG A 561 157.27 -57.91 177.04
N MET A 562 157.23 -59.24 176.94
CA MET A 562 157.40 -60.15 178.06
C MET A 562 158.87 -60.23 178.51
N HIS A 563 159.84 -60.24 177.60
CA HIS A 563 161.27 -60.14 177.88
C HIS A 563 161.60 -58.82 178.59
N GLN A 564 160.90 -57.73 178.28
CA GLN A 564 161.06 -56.47 179.01
C GLN A 564 160.55 -56.58 180.45
N ARG A 565 159.39 -57.22 180.70
CA ARG A 565 158.90 -57.53 182.07
C ARG A 565 159.85 -58.50 182.78
N MET A 566 160.36 -59.51 182.08
CA MET A 566 161.27 -60.53 182.58
C MET A 566 162.65 -59.95 182.87
N LYS A 567 163.08 -58.91 182.13
CA LYS A 567 164.27 -58.10 182.42
C LYS A 567 164.07 -57.24 183.67
N SER A 568 162.93 -56.56 183.81
CA SER A 568 162.57 -55.86 185.06
C SER A 568 162.52 -56.81 186.26
N ARG A 569 162.01 -58.04 186.07
CA ARG A 569 161.92 -59.06 187.12
C ARG A 569 163.24 -59.81 187.34
N LEU A 570 164.14 -59.82 186.36
CA LEU A 570 165.53 -60.22 186.53
C LEU A 570 166.31 -59.18 187.32
N GLN A 571 166.03 -57.88 187.17
CA GLN A 571 166.58 -56.85 188.06
C GLN A 571 166.04 -56.98 189.49
N GLN A 572 164.80 -57.47 189.69
CA GLN A 572 164.30 -57.85 191.01
C GLN A 572 164.96 -59.14 191.55
N LEU A 573 165.22 -60.14 190.70
CA LEU A 573 166.03 -61.30 191.07
C LEU A 573 167.45 -60.88 191.45
N ASP A 574 168.05 -59.92 190.76
CA ASP A 574 169.43 -59.44 191.00
C ASP A 574 169.54 -58.66 192.32
N GLN A 575 168.54 -57.83 192.65
CA GLN A 575 168.45 -57.20 193.97
C GLN A 575 168.21 -58.23 195.09
N HIS A 576 167.36 -59.22 194.86
CA HIS A 576 167.05 -60.24 195.87
C HIS A 576 168.16 -61.29 196.00
N SER A 577 168.96 -61.54 194.95
CA SER A 577 170.15 -62.42 194.97
C SER A 577 171.37 -61.71 195.53
N GLN A 578 171.46 -60.37 195.44
CA GLN A 578 172.39 -59.58 196.23
C GLN A 578 172.04 -59.68 197.71
N ALA A 579 170.78 -59.41 198.09
CA ALA A 579 170.32 -59.52 199.48
C ALA A 579 170.39 -60.95 200.07
N SER A 580 170.13 -62.00 199.28
CA SER A 580 170.36 -63.39 199.72
C SER A 580 171.81 -63.85 199.55
N GLY A 581 172.61 -63.14 198.75
CA GLY A 581 174.07 -63.30 198.67
C GLY A 581 174.76 -62.78 199.93
N GLU A 582 174.27 -61.69 200.51
CA GLU A 582 174.65 -61.24 201.85
C GLU A 582 174.30 -62.30 202.90
N GLN A 583 173.16 -62.99 202.77
CA GLN A 583 172.82 -64.16 203.62
C GLN A 583 173.67 -65.41 203.34
N ILE A 584 174.13 -65.64 202.10
CA ILE A 584 175.15 -66.66 201.80
C ILE A 584 176.43 -66.33 202.56
N VAL A 585 176.89 -65.08 202.54
CA VAL A 585 178.09 -64.66 203.28
C VAL A 585 177.90 -64.83 204.79
N GLU A 586 176.74 -64.49 205.35
CA GLU A 586 176.48 -64.60 206.79
C GLU A 586 176.29 -66.05 207.26
N LEU A 587 175.73 -66.94 206.44
CA LEU A 587 175.67 -68.38 206.74
C LEU A 587 176.98 -69.12 206.42
N LEU A 588 177.81 -68.65 205.50
CA LEU A 588 179.20 -69.10 205.37
C LEU A 588 180.06 -68.61 206.57
N ARG A 589 179.73 -67.46 207.16
CA ARG A 589 180.28 -67.05 208.47
C ARG A 589 179.83 -67.97 209.62
N ARG A 590 178.81 -68.81 209.40
CA ARG A 590 178.38 -69.89 210.29
C ARG A 590 178.92 -71.29 209.89
N GLN A 591 179.31 -71.49 208.63
CA GLN A 591 180.07 -72.67 208.18
C GLN A 591 181.35 -72.84 209.03
N THR A 592 182.06 -71.74 209.29
CA THR A 592 183.34 -71.78 210.02
C THR A 592 183.16 -72.13 211.50
N GLN A 593 182.23 -71.46 212.20
CA GLN A 593 182.08 -71.63 213.66
C GLN A 593 181.64 -73.05 214.07
N LEU A 594 180.80 -73.73 213.28
CA LEU A 594 180.39 -75.11 213.57
C LEU A 594 181.35 -76.18 213.02
N MET A 595 182.26 -75.83 212.11
CA MET A 595 183.43 -76.67 211.78
C MET A 595 184.42 -76.73 212.94
N GLU A 596 184.58 -75.61 213.68
CA GLU A 596 185.50 -75.51 214.82
C GLU A 596 184.97 -76.25 216.06
N GLU A 597 183.71 -76.04 216.45
CA GLU A 597 183.20 -76.58 217.73
C GLU A 597 183.20 -78.12 217.79
N ARG A 598 182.60 -78.84 216.83
CA ARG A 598 182.44 -80.30 216.97
C ARG A 598 183.66 -81.12 216.53
N ALA A 599 184.74 -80.48 216.09
CA ALA A 599 186.05 -81.11 216.06
C ALA A 599 186.54 -81.47 217.48
N ALA A 600 186.20 -80.68 218.51
CA ALA A 600 186.60 -80.96 219.89
C ALA A 600 185.97 -82.25 220.45
N LEU A 601 184.72 -82.55 220.08
CA LEU A 601 184.03 -83.78 220.52
C LEU A 601 184.49 -85.07 219.79
N LEU A 602 185.52 -85.00 218.92
CA LEU A 602 186.24 -86.19 218.44
C LEU A 602 187.36 -86.65 219.40
N GLU A 603 187.83 -85.79 220.33
CA GLU A 603 188.83 -86.17 221.32
C GLU A 603 188.21 -86.74 222.60
N GLU A 604 187.29 -86.01 223.26
CA GLU A 604 186.85 -86.34 224.62
C GLU A 604 186.32 -87.76 224.78
N ALA A 605 185.48 -88.24 223.84
CA ALA A 605 184.91 -89.58 223.92
C ALA A 605 185.92 -90.73 223.75
N ARG A 606 187.15 -90.48 223.29
CA ARG A 606 188.25 -91.48 223.35
C ARG A 606 188.72 -91.70 224.79
N THR A 607 188.67 -90.68 225.64
CA THR A 607 189.34 -90.68 226.96
C THR A 607 188.71 -91.65 227.96
N LEU A 608 187.39 -91.87 227.90
CA LEU A 608 186.68 -92.85 228.72
C LEU A 608 186.89 -94.32 228.27
N GLN A 609 187.87 -94.55 227.38
CA GLN A 609 188.53 -95.85 227.20
C GLN A 609 188.99 -96.49 228.53
N ALA A 610 189.40 -95.69 229.51
CA ALA A 610 189.93 -96.15 230.80
C ALA A 610 188.83 -96.60 231.81
N GLY A 611 187.75 -97.21 231.33
CA GLY A 611 186.48 -97.40 232.05
C GLY A 611 186.30 -98.67 232.90
N ARG A 612 187.28 -99.60 232.96
CA ARG A 612 187.26 -100.87 233.75
C ARG A 612 186.18 -101.89 233.30
N ARG A 613 186.21 -103.21 233.57
CA ARG A 613 187.12 -104.18 234.25
C ARG A 613 187.55 -103.86 235.69
N LEU A 614 186.94 -104.56 236.67
CA LEU A 614 186.98 -104.32 238.13
C LEU A 614 186.11 -103.10 238.50
N GLU A 615 184.98 -103.21 239.19
CA GLU A 615 184.33 -104.28 239.99
C GLU A 615 182.87 -104.46 239.50
N ALA A 616 182.04 -105.43 239.92
CA ALA A 616 182.20 -106.80 240.41
C ALA A 616 180.78 -107.47 240.38
N ASP A 617 180.74 -108.81 240.39
CA ASP A 617 179.57 -109.71 240.52
C ASP A 617 178.43 -109.66 239.46
#